data_AF-A0A934FL70-F1
#
_entry.id   AF-A0A934FL70-F1
#
_cell.length_a   1.000
_cell.length_b   1.000
_cell.length_c   1.000
_cell.angle_alpha   90.00
_cell.angle_beta   90.00
_cell.angle_gamma   90.00
#
_symmetry.space_group_name_H-M   'P 1'
#
loop_
_entity.id
_entity.type
_entity.pdbx_description
1 polymer ?
#
loop_
_entity_poly.entity_id
_entity_poly.type
_entity_poly.pdbx_seq_one_letter_code
_entity_poly.pdbx_strand_id
1 'polypeptide(L)' 'SLETFRPLLDGTTNWPALLEELEKINYRGFLTFEYFHPYPHYPEALVWQTSDSLDRILGRKR' A
#
# COMPACT_ATOMS: atom_id res chain seq x y z
N SER A 1 -9.02 -7.05 -14.46
CA SER A 1 -8.14 -8.18 -14.84
C SER A 1 -7.23 -8.47 -13.65
N LEU A 2 -6.79 -9.70 -13.42
CA LEU A 2 -5.79 -9.99 -12.38
C LEU A 2 -4.46 -9.24 -12.62
N GLU A 3 -4.26 -8.74 -13.84
CA GLU A 3 -3.13 -7.90 -14.26
C GLU A 3 -3.21 -6.42 -13.82
N THR A 4 -4.31 -5.98 -13.20
CA THR A 4 -4.46 -4.56 -12.79
C THR A 4 -3.94 -4.28 -11.39
N PHE A 5 -3.53 -5.30 -10.63
CA PHE A 5 -2.94 -5.11 -9.32
C PHE A 5 -1.51 -4.55 -9.45
N ARG A 6 -1.25 -3.44 -8.76
CA ARG A 6 0.06 -2.80 -8.70
C ARG A 6 0.58 -2.78 -7.26
N PRO A 7 1.91 -2.84 -7.06
CA PRO A 7 2.50 -2.51 -5.76
C PRO A 7 2.03 -1.14 -5.25
N LEU A 8 2.04 -0.93 -3.94
CA LEU A 8 1.73 0.38 -3.36
C LEU A 8 2.69 1.45 -3.89
N LEU A 9 2.16 2.64 -4.12
CA LEU A 9 2.85 3.79 -4.75
C LEU A 9 3.17 3.64 -6.24
N ASP A 10 2.90 2.48 -6.86
CA ASP A 10 2.90 2.33 -8.32
C ASP A 10 1.49 2.56 -8.87
N GLY A 11 1.32 3.60 -9.68
CA GLY A 11 0.05 3.97 -10.29
C GLY A 11 -0.41 5.40 -9.96
N THR A 12 -1.71 5.64 -9.99
CA THR A 12 -2.31 6.98 -9.94
C THR A 12 -3.16 7.23 -8.69
N THR A 13 -3.13 6.33 -7.70
CA THR A 13 -3.90 6.48 -6.46
C THR A 13 -3.43 7.68 -5.64
N ASN A 14 -4.34 8.57 -5.28
CA ASN A 14 -4.09 9.68 -4.37
C ASN A 14 -4.15 9.22 -2.91
N TRP A 15 -3.03 8.69 -2.40
CA TRP A 15 -2.92 8.18 -1.03
C TRP A 15 -3.19 9.23 0.07
N PRO A 16 -2.72 10.49 -0.05
CA PRO A 16 -3.09 11.53 0.91
C PRO A 16 -4.61 11.72 1.06
N ALA A 17 -5.33 11.83 -0.06
CA ALA A 17 -6.78 11.99 -0.03
C ALA A 17 -7.49 10.79 0.61
N LEU A 18 -7.02 9.56 0.34
CA LEU A 18 -7.55 8.37 1.00
C LEU A 18 -7.44 8.46 2.53
N LEU A 19 -6.29 8.89 3.04
CA LEU A 19 -6.07 8.98 4.49
C LEU A 19 -6.91 10.09 5.12
N GLU A 20 -7.11 11.21 4.43
CA GLU A 20 -8.03 12.27 4.86
C GLU A 20 -9.46 11.73 5.02
N GLU A 21 -9.95 10.93 4.07
CA GLU A 21 -11.28 10.32 4.17
C GLU A 21 -11.38 9.29 5.29
N LEU A 22 -10.36 8.46 5.49
CA LEU A 22 -10.33 7.49 6.60
C LEU A 22 -10.35 8.20 7.96
N GLU A 23 -9.67 9.34 8.08
CA GLU A 23 -9.66 10.12 9.32
C GLU A 23 -11.03 10.74 9.62
N LYS A 24 -11.75 11.25 8.61
CA LYS A 24 -13.10 11.84 8.77
C LYS A 24 -14.09 10.89 9.41
N ILE A 25 -13.96 9.59 9.15
CA ILE A 25 -14.83 8.55 9.72
C ILE A 25 -14.25 7.90 10.98
N ASN A 26 -13.15 8.45 11.53
CA ASN A 26 -12.42 7.90 12.67
C ASN A 26 -12.10 6.40 12.49
N TYR A 27 -11.66 6.01 11.29
CA TYR A 27 -11.26 4.63 11.05
C TYR A 27 -9.98 4.30 11.82
N ARG A 28 -10.01 3.23 12.62
CA ARG A 28 -8.87 2.75 13.43
C ARG A 28 -8.55 1.27 13.21
N GLY A 29 -9.17 0.67 12.18
CA GLY A 29 -8.93 -0.72 11.82
C GLY A 29 -7.58 -0.93 11.13
N PHE A 30 -7.31 -2.18 10.78
CA PHE A 30 -6.10 -2.55 10.05
C PHE A 30 -6.20 -2.15 8.57
N LEU A 31 -5.08 -1.67 8.02
CA LEU A 31 -4.88 -1.48 6.59
C LEU A 31 -3.94 -2.58 6.09
N THR A 32 -4.44 -3.43 5.19
CA THR A 32 -3.71 -4.58 4.67
C THR A 32 -3.49 -4.42 3.18
N PHE A 33 -2.24 -4.60 2.73
CA PHE A 33 -1.94 -4.69 1.31
C PHE A 33 -2.24 -6.10 0.81
N GLU A 34 -2.93 -6.19 -0.32
CA GLU A 34 -3.27 -7.46 -0.97
C GLU A 34 -2.66 -7.50 -2.38
N TYR A 35 -1.94 -8.59 -2.67
CA TYR A 35 -1.27 -8.78 -3.95
C TYR A 35 -1.16 -10.26 -4.29
N PHE A 36 -1.42 -10.62 -5.54
CA PHE A 36 -1.62 -12.02 -5.95
C PHE A 36 -0.45 -12.63 -6.74
N HIS A 37 0.49 -11.80 -7.24
CA HIS A 37 1.57 -12.26 -8.12
C HIS A 37 2.94 -11.81 -7.60
N PRO A 38 3.46 -12.41 -6.53
CA PRO A 38 4.78 -12.05 -6.03
C PRO A 38 5.86 -12.32 -7.09
N TYR A 39 7.00 -11.62 -6.99
CA TYR A 39 8.10 -11.76 -7.94
C TYR A 39 8.62 -13.21 -8.01
N PRO A 40 8.80 -13.81 -9.20
CA PRO A 40 9.10 -15.25 -9.32
C PRO A 40 10.40 -15.73 -8.66
N HIS A 41 11.40 -14.85 -8.52
CA HIS A 41 12.73 -15.21 -8.04
C HIS A 41 13.10 -14.56 -6.70
N TYR A 42 12.42 -13.48 -6.31
CA TYR A 42 12.70 -12.69 -5.09
C TYR A 42 11.40 -12.14 -4.46
N PRO A 43 10.46 -13.02 -4.06
CA PRO A 43 9.15 -12.61 -3.56
C PRO A 43 9.21 -11.76 -2.28
N GLU A 44 10.24 -11.93 -1.46
CA GLU A 44 10.48 -11.16 -0.24
C GLU A 44 10.71 -9.66 -0.51
N ALA A 45 11.18 -9.29 -1.71
CA ALA A 45 11.31 -7.89 -2.10
C ALA A 45 9.97 -7.16 -2.01
N LEU A 46 8.85 -7.86 -2.27
CA LEU A 46 7.51 -7.31 -2.13
C LEU A 46 7.22 -6.94 -0.67
N VAL A 47 7.65 -7.75 0.30
CA VAL A 47 7.44 -7.46 1.74
C VAL A 47 8.14 -6.16 2.13
N TRP A 48 9.40 -6.00 1.73
CA TRP A 48 10.18 -4.81 2.02
C TRP A 48 9.60 -3.56 1.36
N GLN A 49 9.24 -3.65 0.07
CA GLN A 49 8.59 -2.56 -0.66
C GLN A 49 7.24 -2.18 -0.05
N THR A 50 6.40 -3.16 0.27
CA THR A 50 5.10 -2.93 0.91
C THR A 50 5.26 -2.23 2.26
N SER A 51 6.21 -2.69 3.09
CA SER A 51 6.47 -2.05 4.39
C SER A 51 6.93 -0.60 4.21
N ASP A 52 7.83 -0.34 3.28
CA ASP A 52 8.40 0.98 2.99
C ASP A 52 7.33 1.94 2.44
N SER A 53 6.46 1.45 1.55
CA SER A 53 5.32 2.20 1.02
C SER A 53 4.29 2.51 2.10
N LEU A 54 3.94 1.55 2.96
CA LEU A 54 3.01 1.78 4.07
C LEU A 54 3.57 2.79 5.08
N ASP A 55 4.86 2.76 5.38
CA ASP A 55 5.48 3.74 6.27
C ASP A 55 5.34 5.17 5.73
N ARG A 56 5.47 5.38 4.40
CA ARG A 56 5.25 6.68 3.76
C ARG A 56 3.78 7.09 3.76
N ILE A 57 2.90 6.18 3.35
CA ILE A 57 1.46 6.42 3.30
C ILE A 57 0.99 6.81 4.71
N LEU A 58 1.30 6.02 5.73
CA LEU A 58 0.88 6.25 7.11
C LEU A 58 1.68 7.35 7.84
N GLY A 59 2.64 8.01 7.19
CA GLY A 59 3.44 9.10 7.76
C GLY A 59 4.39 8.67 8.89
N ARG A 60 4.76 7.39 8.96
CA ARG A 60 5.69 6.83 9.97
C ARG A 60 7.15 7.09 9.64
N LYS A 61 7.48 7.29 8.37
CA LYS A 61 8.80 7.75 7.89
C LYS A 61 8.61 8.93 6.94
N ARG A 62 9.52 9.90 7.01
CA ARG A 62 9.63 11.04 6.10
C ARG A 62 10.80 10.84 5.16
#